data_AF-A0A923Y3G1-F1
#
_entry.id   AF-A0A923Y3G1-F1
#
_cell.length_a   1.000
_cell.length_b   1.000
_cell.length_c   1.000
_cell.angle_alpha   90.00
_cell.angle_beta   90.00
_cell.angle_gamma   90.00
#
_symmetry.space_group_name_H-M   'P 1'
#
loop_
_entity.id
_entity.type
_entity.pdbx_description
1 polymer ?
#
loop_
_entity_poly.entity_id
_entity_poly.type
_entity_poly.pdbx_seq_one_letter_code
_entity_poly.pdbx_strand_id
1 'polypeptide(L)'
;MNPVLGWAMALVALAAGWRGYGWPGVALAFTVIVFWLLIQFNRSVKVMRNAASSPVGHIDSAVMLNAKLSAGLPMIRIVTLTKSLGKRMAEAPETWAWADASGSSVTIVFDKGRCEHWALNRPVE
;
A
#
# COMPACT_ATOMS: atom_id res chain seq x y z
N MET A 1 -3.08 8.66 13.39
CA MET A 1 -3.99 8.61 14.57
C MET A 1 -4.08 7.17 15.02
N ASN A 2 -3.59 6.87 16.22
CA ASN A 2 -3.42 5.50 16.70
C ASN A 2 -4.80 4.85 16.91
N PRO A 3 -5.14 3.73 16.23
CA PRO A 3 -6.46 3.09 16.31
C PRO A 3 -6.88 2.75 17.75
N VAL A 4 -5.90 2.51 18.64
CA VAL A 4 -6.09 2.24 20.08
C VAL A 4 -6.82 3.38 20.80
N LEU A 5 -6.60 4.64 20.40
CA LEU A 5 -7.26 5.80 21.00
C LEU A 5 -8.77 5.83 20.69
N GLY A 6 -9.17 5.35 19.51
CA GLY A 6 -10.57 5.23 19.11
C GLY A 6 -11.32 4.15 19.91
N TRP A 7 -10.66 3.01 20.15
CA TRP A 7 -11.21 1.95 21.01
C TRP A 7 -11.40 2.41 22.46
N ALA A 8 -10.46 3.19 22.99
CA ALA A 8 -10.57 3.75 24.34
C ALA A 8 -11.74 4.74 24.47
N MET A 9 -11.93 5.65 23.50
CA MET A 9 -13.07 6.57 23.50
C MET A 9 -14.41 5.86 23.37
N ALA A 10 -14.50 4.80 22.55
CA ALA A 10 -15.72 4.00 22.41
C ALA A 10 -16.10 3.31 23.74
N LEU A 11 -15.11 2.78 24.47
CA LEU A 11 -15.30 2.16 25.79
C LEU A 11 -15.77 3.16 26.84
N VAL A 12 -15.20 4.38 26.83
CA VAL A 12 -15.60 5.48 27.72
C VAL A 12 -17.02 5.96 27.40
N ALA A 13 -17.40 6.07 26.12
CA ALA A 13 -18.75 6.46 25.71
C ALA A 13 -19.81 5.42 26.10
N LEU A 14 -19.49 4.12 25.98
CA LEU A 14 -20.34 3.02 26.45
C LEU A 14 -20.53 3.05 27.97
N ALA A 15 -19.44 3.23 28.72
CA ALA A 15 -19.48 3.30 30.18
C ALA A 15 -20.24 4.55 30.69
N ALA A 16 -20.06 5.70 30.03
CA ALA A 16 -20.78 6.93 30.35
C ALA A 16 -22.27 6.85 29.98
N GLY A 17 -22.62 6.25 28.83
CA GLY A 17 -24.00 6.04 28.40
C GLY A 17 -24.79 5.11 29.32
N TRP A 18 -24.14 4.05 29.82
CA TRP A 18 -24.73 3.12 30.79
C TRP A 18 -25.08 3.83 32.11
N ARG A 19 -24.19 4.72 32.59
CA ARG A 19 -24.34 5.34 33.92
C ARG A 19 -25.33 6.50 33.95
N GLY A 20 -25.60 7.14 32.81
CA GLY A 20 -26.44 8.34 32.73
C GLY A 20 -27.87 8.13 32.20
N TYR A 21 -28.09 7.28 31.19
CA TYR A 21 -29.33 7.30 30.40
C TYR A 21 -30.03 5.95 30.24
N GLY A 22 -29.51 4.85 30.80
CA GLY A 22 -30.09 3.52 30.67
C GLY A 22 -30.10 3.02 29.21
N TRP A 23 -31.19 2.33 28.81
CA TRP A 23 -31.35 1.72 27.47
C TRP A 23 -31.18 2.68 26.28
N PRO A 24 -31.70 3.93 26.30
CA PRO A 24 -31.46 4.92 25.24
C PRO A 24 -29.97 5.26 25.02
N GLY A 25 -29.17 5.29 26.09
CA GLY A 25 -27.74 5.60 26.01
C GLY A 25 -26.94 4.51 25.32
N VAL A 26 -27.31 3.24 25.52
CA VAL A 26 -26.71 2.09 24.84
C VAL A 26 -27.03 2.12 23.34
N ALA A 27 -28.29 2.45 22.98
CA ALA A 27 -28.68 2.60 21.59
C ALA A 27 -27.85 3.68 20.89
N LEU A 28 -27.68 4.86 21.52
CA LEU A 28 -26.90 5.96 20.96
C LEU A 28 -25.41 5.61 20.82
N ALA A 29 -24.81 5.00 21.84
CA ALA A 29 -23.42 4.54 21.79
C ALA A 29 -23.21 3.51 20.68
N PHE A 30 -24.14 2.57 20.50
CA PHE A 30 -24.10 1.61 19.40
C PHE A 30 -24.14 2.29 18.04
N THR A 31 -25.02 3.28 17.82
CA THR A 31 -25.08 4.03 16.56
C THR A 31 -23.79 4.78 16.27
N VAL A 32 -23.19 5.43 17.28
CA VAL A 32 -21.91 6.16 17.14
C VAL A 32 -20.77 5.20 16.84
N ILE A 33 -20.71 4.04 17.51
CA ILE A 33 -19.70 3.01 17.25
C ILE A 33 -19.83 2.47 15.82
N VAL A 34 -21.05 2.12 15.38
CA VAL A 34 -21.30 1.63 14.02
C VAL A 34 -20.92 2.69 12.98
N PHE A 35 -21.33 3.95 13.19
CA PHE A 35 -21.00 5.05 12.29
C PHE A 35 -19.49 5.28 12.21
N TRP A 36 -18.80 5.23 13.34
CA TRP A 36 -17.34 5.33 13.40
C TRP A 36 -16.66 4.16 12.67
N LEU A 37 -17.16 2.93 12.84
CA LEU A 37 -16.65 1.74 12.17
C LEU A 37 -16.80 1.84 10.65
N LEU A 38 -17.93 2.36 10.16
CA LEU A 38 -18.18 2.59 8.73
C LEU A 38 -17.20 3.62 8.12
N ILE A 39 -16.92 4.72 8.83
CA ILE A 39 -15.91 5.70 8.40
C ILE A 39 -14.53 5.02 8.30
N GLN A 40 -14.22 4.16 9.25
CA GLN A 40 -12.94 3.48 9.29
C GLN A 40 -12.80 2.40 8.22
N PHE A 41 -13.89 1.72 7.89
CA PHE A 41 -13.95 0.78 6.77
C PHE A 41 -13.76 1.49 5.42
N ASN A 42 -14.36 2.67 5.23
CA ASN A 42 -14.18 3.49 4.02
C ASN A 42 -12.72 3.91 3.79
N ARG A 43 -11.95 4.16 4.86
CA ARG A 43 -10.51 4.44 4.74
C ARG A 43 -9.74 3.23 4.22
N SER A 44 -10.03 2.03 4.72
CA SER A 44 -9.40 0.79 4.27
C SER A 44 -9.71 0.49 2.79
N VAL A 45 -10.96 0.67 2.37
CA VAL A 45 -11.37 0.49 0.96
C VAL A 45 -10.68 1.49 0.03
N LYS A 46 -10.49 2.76 0.46
CA LYS A 46 -9.77 3.76 -0.33
C LYS A 46 -8.30 3.37 -0.58
N VAL A 47 -7.65 2.75 0.39
CA VAL A 47 -6.26 2.26 0.25
C VAL A 47 -6.19 1.06 -0.72
N MET A 48 -7.13 0.11 -0.62
CA MET A 48 -7.22 -1.01 -1.55
C MET A 48 -7.55 -0.56 -2.98
N ARG A 49 -8.45 0.42 -3.13
CA ARG A 49 -8.84 0.98 -4.43
C ARG A 49 -7.69 1.75 -5.10
N ASN A 50 -6.87 2.45 -4.33
CA ASN A 50 -5.64 3.08 -4.83
C ASN A 50 -4.58 2.05 -5.25
N ALA A 51 -4.47 0.92 -4.56
CA ALA A 51 -3.56 -0.16 -4.95
C ALA A 51 -4.05 -0.91 -6.20
N ALA A 52 -5.37 -1.07 -6.36
CA ALA A 52 -5.99 -1.70 -7.52
C ALA A 52 -6.00 -0.80 -8.78
N SER A 53 -5.89 0.53 -8.61
CA SER A 53 -5.80 1.48 -9.73
C SER A 53 -4.36 1.69 -10.24
N SER A 54 -3.35 1.10 -9.60
CA SER A 54 -1.97 1.22 -10.08
C SER A 54 -1.77 0.33 -11.32
N PRO A 55 -1.43 0.89 -12.48
CA PRO A 55 -1.16 0.11 -13.69
C PRO A 55 -0.02 -0.88 -13.45
N VAL A 56 -0.12 -2.08 -14.02
CA VAL A 56 0.96 -3.08 -13.97
C VAL A 56 2.24 -2.46 -14.53
N GLY A 57 3.33 -2.57 -13.78
CA GLY A 57 4.62 -2.00 -14.10
C GLY A 57 4.75 -0.51 -13.78
N HIS A 58 3.75 0.14 -13.18
CA HIS A 58 3.85 1.57 -12.82
C HIS A 58 4.31 1.78 -11.38
N ILE A 59 5.18 2.76 -11.16
CA ILE A 59 5.75 3.12 -9.85
C ILE A 59 5.82 4.63 -9.66
N ASP A 60 5.83 5.08 -8.39
CA ASP A 60 5.86 6.52 -8.07
C ASP A 60 7.15 7.22 -8.56
N SER A 61 8.30 6.55 -8.50
CA SER A 61 9.57 7.09 -8.99
C SER A 61 10.56 5.97 -9.33
N ALA A 62 11.00 5.94 -10.59
CA ALA A 62 12.01 5.03 -11.09
C ALA A 62 13.38 5.28 -10.44
N VAL A 63 13.71 6.55 -10.19
CA VAL A 63 14.96 6.95 -9.51
C VAL A 63 15.01 6.45 -8.07
N MET A 64 13.91 6.56 -7.33
CA MET A 64 13.82 6.08 -5.96
C MET A 64 13.94 4.56 -5.88
N LEU A 65 13.35 3.84 -6.83
CA LEU A 65 13.53 2.39 -6.93
C LEU A 65 14.99 2.05 -7.21
N ASN A 66 15.62 2.70 -8.19
CA ASN A 66 17.03 2.51 -8.53
C ASN A 66 17.96 2.71 -7.32
N ALA A 67 17.69 3.71 -6.48
CA ALA A 67 18.47 3.98 -5.27
C ALA A 67 18.31 2.91 -4.16
N LYS A 68 17.21 2.16 -4.17
CA LYS A 68 16.91 1.11 -3.17
C LYS A 68 17.27 -0.30 -3.65
N LEU A 69 17.65 -0.45 -4.92
CA LEU A 69 18.03 -1.72 -5.49
C LEU A 69 19.44 -2.10 -5.05
N SER A 70 19.61 -3.40 -4.83
CA SER A 70 20.89 -4.02 -4.51
C SER A 70 20.96 -5.41 -5.12
N ALA A 71 22.17 -5.86 -5.42
CA ALA A 71 22.39 -7.22 -5.90
C ALA A 71 21.92 -8.25 -4.85
N GLY A 72 21.28 -9.31 -5.32
CA GLY A 72 20.75 -10.40 -4.50
C GLY A 72 19.36 -10.14 -3.88
N LEU A 73 18.80 -8.93 -4.06
CA LEU A 73 17.48 -8.58 -3.55
C LEU A 73 16.40 -9.48 -4.21
N PRO A 74 15.54 -10.16 -3.43
CA PRO A 74 14.57 -11.08 -4.02
C PRO A 74 13.42 -10.31 -4.69
N MET A 75 12.89 -10.86 -5.79
CA MET A 75 11.81 -10.25 -6.57
C MET A 75 10.61 -9.85 -5.70
N ILE A 76 10.22 -10.72 -4.75
CA ILE A 76 9.12 -10.43 -3.83
C ILE A 76 9.35 -9.16 -3.01
N ARG A 77 10.60 -8.88 -2.58
CA ARG A 77 10.93 -7.67 -1.84
C ARG A 77 10.80 -6.43 -2.72
N ILE A 78 11.22 -6.52 -3.98
CA ILE A 78 11.06 -5.44 -4.95
C ILE A 78 9.59 -5.12 -5.17
N VAL A 79 8.75 -6.13 -5.40
CA VAL A 79 7.29 -5.96 -5.54
C VAL A 79 6.66 -5.33 -4.29
N THR A 80 7.11 -5.70 -3.08
CA THR A 80 6.62 -5.06 -1.84
C THR A 80 7.06 -3.60 -1.70
N LEU A 81 8.24 -3.24 -2.21
CA LEU A 81 8.76 -1.87 -2.20
C LEU A 81 8.03 -0.98 -3.21
N THR A 82 7.74 -1.50 -4.40
CA THR A 82 7.07 -0.78 -5.48
C THR A 82 5.55 -0.79 -5.36
N LYS A 83 4.98 -1.74 -4.61
CA LYS A 83 3.54 -2.05 -4.56
C LYS A 83 2.95 -2.29 -5.96
N SER A 84 3.78 -2.76 -6.89
CA SER A 84 3.44 -2.93 -8.30
C SER A 84 4.14 -4.15 -8.86
N LEU A 85 3.38 -5.00 -9.54
CA LEU A 85 3.93 -6.10 -10.32
C LEU A 85 4.70 -5.51 -11.50
N GLY A 86 5.93 -5.97 -11.73
CA GLY A 86 6.70 -5.52 -12.89
C GLY A 86 6.05 -5.93 -14.20
N LYS A 87 6.42 -5.28 -15.30
CA LYS A 87 6.09 -5.71 -16.65
C LYS A 87 7.18 -6.65 -17.15
N ARG A 88 6.83 -7.89 -17.47
CA ARG A 88 7.78 -8.86 -18.05
C ARG A 88 8.25 -8.36 -19.42
N MET A 89 9.57 -8.29 -19.61
CA MET A 89 10.22 -7.87 -20.86
C MET A 89 10.82 -9.04 -21.61
N ALA A 90 11.52 -9.93 -20.90
CA ALA A 90 12.16 -11.11 -21.49
C ALA A 90 12.13 -12.30 -20.51
N GLU A 91 12.14 -13.52 -21.05
CA GLU A 91 12.11 -14.76 -20.29
C GLU A 91 13.51 -15.30 -19.98
N ALA A 92 14.49 -15.08 -20.87
CA ALA A 92 15.88 -15.48 -20.68
C ALA A 92 16.83 -14.42 -21.28
N PRO A 93 17.61 -13.68 -20.46
CA PRO A 93 17.56 -13.69 -18.99
C PRO A 93 16.24 -13.07 -18.47
N GLU A 94 15.77 -13.54 -17.31
CA GLU A 94 14.46 -13.14 -16.77
C GLU A 94 14.45 -11.64 -16.46
N THR A 95 13.78 -10.84 -17.30
CA THR A 95 13.87 -9.38 -17.26
C THR A 95 12.51 -8.75 -17.02
N TRP A 96 12.44 -7.86 -16.03
CA TRP A 96 11.21 -7.16 -15.65
C TRP A 96 11.46 -5.65 -15.59
N ALA A 97 10.45 -4.86 -15.98
CA ALA A 97 10.54 -3.41 -16.00
C ALA A 97 9.46 -2.74 -15.14
N TRP A 98 9.84 -1.63 -14.52
CA TRP A 98 8.91 -0.69 -13.88
C TRP A 98 9.14 0.70 -14.47
N ALA A 99 8.08 1.47 -14.70
CA ALA A 99 8.14 2.82 -15.24
C ALA A 99 7.38 3.78 -14.34
N ASP A 100 7.85 5.01 -14.24
CA ASP A 100 7.15 6.08 -13.56
C ASP A 100 6.40 7.01 -14.53
N ALA A 101 5.66 7.97 -13.97
CA ALA A 101 4.87 8.91 -14.76
C ALA A 101 5.71 9.93 -15.54
N SER A 102 7.01 10.06 -15.23
CA SER A 102 7.94 10.92 -15.95
C SER A 102 8.48 10.28 -17.24
N GLY A 103 8.15 9.01 -17.48
CA GLY A 103 8.72 8.24 -18.59
C GLY A 103 10.06 7.58 -18.25
N SER A 104 10.58 7.76 -17.03
CA SER A 104 11.75 7.03 -16.57
C SER A 104 11.37 5.58 -16.22
N SER A 105 12.25 4.63 -16.53
CA SER A 105 12.01 3.21 -16.27
C SER A 105 13.23 2.53 -15.69
N VAL A 106 13.01 1.54 -14.83
CA VAL A 106 14.04 0.65 -14.30
C VAL A 106 13.77 -0.75 -14.83
N THR A 107 14.77 -1.29 -15.51
CA THR A 107 14.81 -2.67 -15.96
C THR A 107 15.68 -3.47 -15.02
N ILE A 108 15.18 -4.61 -14.54
CA ILE A 108 15.87 -5.49 -13.61
C ILE A 108 15.96 -6.88 -14.24
N VAL A 109 17.17 -7.42 -14.27
CA VAL A 109 17.48 -8.78 -14.66
C VAL A 109 17.54 -9.64 -13.40
N PHE A 110 16.81 -10.74 -13.42
CA PHE A 110 16.74 -11.70 -12.35
C PHE A 110 17.45 -13.00 -12.72
N ASP A 111 18.20 -13.54 -11.77
CA ASP A 111 18.66 -14.93 -11.78
C ASP A 111 18.04 -15.65 -10.57
N LYS A 112 17.34 -16.76 -10.83
CA LYS A 112 16.67 -17.57 -9.80
C LYS A 112 15.81 -16.72 -8.84
N GLY A 113 15.12 -15.71 -9.37
CA GLY A 113 14.25 -14.81 -8.60
C GLY A 113 14.97 -13.75 -7.75
N ARG A 114 16.27 -13.52 -7.98
CA ARG A 114 17.07 -12.48 -7.31
C ARG A 114 17.61 -11.47 -8.31
N CYS A 115 17.62 -10.20 -7.90
CA CYS A 115 18.18 -9.09 -8.69
C CYS A 115 19.68 -9.34 -8.94
N GLU A 116 20.05 -9.55 -10.18
CA GLU A 116 21.45 -9.69 -10.61
C GLU A 116 21.98 -8.35 -11.13
N HIS A 117 21.25 -7.75 -12.07
CA HIS A 117 21.60 -6.47 -12.68
C HIS A 117 20.37 -5.59 -12.82
N TRP A 118 20.57 -4.27 -12.79
CA TRP A 118 19.51 -3.32 -13.07
C TRP A 118 20.04 -2.10 -13.82
N ALA A 119 19.18 -1.50 -14.65
CA ALA A 119 19.48 -0.31 -15.42
C ALA A 119 18.34 0.70 -15.29
N LEU A 120 18.69 1.95 -14.98
CA LEU A 120 17.77 3.08 -15.03
C LEU A 120 17.82 3.69 -16.44
N ASN A 121 16.74 3.57 -17.18
CA ASN A 121 16.53 4.25 -18.45
C ASN A 121 15.75 5.55 -18.21
N ARG A 122 16.34 6.68 -18.61
CA ARG A 122 15.69 7.99 -18.56
C ARG A 122 15.27 8.36 -19.99
N PRO A 123 14.09 8.98 -20.18
CA PRO A 123 13.69 9.45 -21.49
C PRO A 123 14.74 10.45 -22.00
N VAL A 124 15.09 10.31 -23.27
CA VAL A 124 15.98 11.25 -23.96
C VAL A 124 15.12 12.48 -24.29
N GLU A 125 15.56 13.66 -23.84
CA GLU A 125 14.92 14.94 -24.15
C GLU A 125 14.96 15.27 -25.65
#